data_AF-A0A6I0E0W0-F1
#
_entry.id   AF-A0A6I0E0W0-F1
#
_cell.length_a   1.000
_cell.length_b   1.000
_cell.length_c   1.000
_cell.angle_alpha   90.00
_cell.angle_beta   90.00
_cell.angle_gamma   90.00
#
_symmetry.space_group_name_H-M   'P 1'
#
loop_
_entity.id
_entity.type
_entity.pdbx_description
1 polymer ?
#
loop_
_entity_poly.entity_id
_entity_poly.type
_entity_poly.pdbx_seq_one_letter_code
_entity_poly.pdbx_strand_id
1 'polypeptide(L)'
;MKSTPSVHQLLVEASPFPMASLTILTDEKGRVADMVFDEVNRLFEQLSGVKRRHLIGKGAFEIFDAEKDRFYTFFKQIANADTATGNEIFIDEMQSWFQVRVETVAVDRILLYFSDITRYKLNDGELETFFTSVSACFV
;
A
#
# COMPACT_ATOMS: atom_id res chain seq x y z
N MET A 1 31.95 0.75 1.54
CA MET A 1 31.41 1.99 2.13
C MET A 1 29.89 1.91 2.06
N LYS A 2 29.19 1.91 3.20
CA LYS A 2 27.73 2.11 3.17
C LYS A 2 27.51 3.61 2.98
N SER A 3 26.80 4.01 1.93
CA SER A 3 26.39 5.39 1.70
C SER A 3 25.58 5.91 2.88
N THR A 4 25.76 7.18 3.25
CA THR A 4 24.92 7.83 4.24
C THR A 4 23.46 7.76 3.79
N PRO A 5 22.53 7.29 4.64
CA PRO A 5 21.12 7.21 4.28
C PRO A 5 20.56 8.62 4.06
N SER A 6 19.71 8.77 3.04
CA SER A 6 19.05 10.05 2.78
C SER A 6 18.04 10.38 3.87
N VAL A 7 17.69 11.68 4.02
CA VAL A 7 16.62 12.12 4.95
C VAL A 7 15.33 11.35 4.71
N HIS A 8 15.01 11.07 3.45
CA HIS A 8 13.84 10.30 3.07
C HIS A 8 13.88 8.86 3.62
N GLN A 9 15.02 8.16 3.54
CA GLN A 9 15.16 6.82 4.12
C GLN A 9 14.99 6.83 5.64
N LEU A 10 15.49 7.88 6.31
CA LEU A 10 15.31 8.04 7.76
C LEU A 10 13.84 8.25 8.14
N LEU A 11 13.09 9.02 7.34
CA LEU A 11 11.66 9.24 7.58
C LEU A 11 10.85 7.96 7.44
N VAL A 12 11.13 7.16 6.40
CA VAL A 12 10.46 5.86 6.21
C VAL A 12 10.74 4.95 7.39
N GLU A 13 12.01 4.80 7.77
CA GLU A 13 12.41 3.88 8.84
C GLU A 13 11.91 4.31 10.23
N ALA A 14 11.90 5.62 10.53
CA ALA A 14 11.48 6.15 11.82
C ALA A 14 9.94 6.25 12.00
N SER A 15 9.17 6.02 10.93
CA SER A 15 7.72 6.17 10.96
C SER A 15 7.04 5.14 11.87
N PRO A 16 6.03 5.55 12.65
CA PRO A 16 5.21 4.62 13.43
C PRO A 16 4.16 3.88 12.59
N PHE A 17 4.11 4.16 11.28
CA PHE A 17 3.17 3.52 10.35
C PHE A 17 3.93 2.60 9.39
N PRO A 18 3.32 1.51 8.89
CA PRO A 18 3.83 0.79 7.73
C PRO A 18 4.02 1.76 6.56
N MET A 19 5.25 1.85 6.04
CA MET A 19 5.60 2.74 4.93
C MET A 19 6.42 2.05 3.86
N ALA A 20 6.17 2.45 2.61
CA ALA A 20 6.94 2.05 1.45
C ALA A 20 7.15 3.25 0.52
N SER A 21 8.35 3.38 -0.02
CA SER A 21 8.62 4.29 -1.12
C SER A 21 8.82 3.50 -2.39
N LEU A 22 8.20 3.99 -3.46
CA LEU A 22 8.16 3.28 -4.73
C LEU A 22 8.47 4.23 -5.89
N THR A 23 9.19 3.71 -6.87
CA THR A 23 9.35 4.33 -8.18
C THR A 23 8.31 3.75 -9.14
N ILE A 24 7.50 4.60 -9.74
CA ILE A 24 6.47 4.24 -10.71
C ILE A 24 7.14 4.01 -12.07
N LEU A 25 6.90 2.84 -12.67
CA LEU A 25 7.31 2.54 -14.04
C LEU A 25 6.11 2.73 -14.97
N THR A 26 6.29 3.48 -16.04
CA THR A 26 5.26 3.73 -17.05
C THR A 26 5.61 3.12 -18.40
N ASP A 27 4.59 2.73 -19.16
CA ASP A 27 4.74 2.29 -20.55
C ASP A 27 4.89 3.49 -21.52
N GLU A 28 5.14 3.20 -22.80
CA GLU A 28 5.25 4.22 -23.86
C GLU A 28 4.01 5.09 -24.03
N LYS A 29 2.86 4.67 -23.48
CA LYS A 29 1.57 5.39 -23.52
C LYS A 29 1.31 6.16 -22.23
N GLY A 30 2.28 6.21 -21.31
CA GLY A 30 2.17 6.93 -20.03
C GLY A 30 1.32 6.21 -18.98
N ARG A 31 1.00 4.92 -19.17
CA ARG A 31 0.23 4.12 -18.20
C ARG A 31 1.17 3.46 -17.21
N VAL A 32 0.74 3.31 -15.96
CA VAL A 32 1.51 2.56 -14.95
C VAL A 32 1.64 1.12 -15.40
N ALA A 33 2.88 0.69 -15.64
CA ALA A 33 3.26 -0.65 -16.05
C ALA A 33 3.66 -1.52 -14.86
N ASP A 34 4.34 -0.94 -13.87
CA ASP A 34 4.69 -1.56 -12.59
C ASP A 34 5.11 -0.47 -11.58
N MET A 35 5.47 -0.87 -10.37
CA MET A 35 6.09 -0.01 -9.37
C MET A 35 7.15 -0.75 -8.58
N VAL A 36 8.32 -0.16 -8.46
CA VAL A 36 9.48 -0.80 -7.83
C VAL A 36 9.64 -0.29 -6.41
N PHE A 37 9.81 -1.17 -5.43
CA PHE A 37 10.08 -0.76 -4.06
C PHE A 37 11.51 -0.21 -3.93
N ASP A 38 11.64 1.05 -3.55
CA ASP A 38 12.93 1.69 -3.26
C ASP A 38 13.35 1.49 -1.80
N GLU A 39 12.38 1.60 -0.89
CA GLU A 39 12.59 1.58 0.55
C GLU A 39 11.32 1.09 1.25
N VAL A 40 11.45 0.27 2.30
CA VAL A 40 10.34 -0.14 3.17
C VAL A 40 10.82 -0.20 4.60
N ASN A 41 9.95 0.17 5.55
CA ASN A 41 10.27 0.00 6.96
C ASN A 41 9.86 -1.38 7.48
N ARG A 42 10.31 -1.70 8.70
CA ARG A 42 9.99 -2.97 9.37
C ARG A 42 8.48 -3.20 9.53
N LEU A 43 7.70 -2.15 9.73
CA LEU A 43 6.25 -2.25 9.88
C LEU A 43 5.58 -2.65 8.57
N PHE A 44 6.09 -2.20 7.42
CA PHE A 44 5.63 -2.65 6.11
C PHE A 44 5.99 -4.11 5.82
N GLU A 45 7.15 -4.60 6.28
CA GLU A 45 7.47 -6.04 6.21
C GLU A 45 6.48 -6.89 7.01
N GLN A 46 6.02 -6.37 8.16
CA GLN A 46 5.02 -7.04 8.99
C GLN A 46 3.64 -7.00 8.34
N LEU A 47 3.25 -5.86 7.77
CA LEU A 47 1.97 -5.68 7.07
C LEU A 47 1.87 -6.57 5.83
N SER A 48 2.89 -6.56 4.97
CA SER A 48 2.90 -7.32 3.72
C SER A 48 3.24 -8.81 3.90
N GLY A 49 3.81 -9.19 5.05
CA GLY A 49 4.36 -10.53 5.26
C GLY A 49 5.64 -10.82 4.45
N VAL A 50 6.14 -9.87 3.65
CA VAL A 50 7.32 -10.03 2.79
C VAL A 50 8.52 -9.34 3.40
N LYS A 51 9.65 -10.05 3.47
CA LYS A 51 10.90 -9.45 3.95
C LYS A 51 11.43 -8.41 2.98
N ARG A 52 11.97 -7.32 3.52
CA ARG A 52 12.57 -6.19 2.79
C ARG A 52 13.50 -6.65 1.66
N ARG A 53 14.38 -7.61 1.92
CA ARG A 53 15.33 -8.15 0.92
C ARG A 53 14.66 -8.75 -0.32
N HIS A 54 13.38 -9.11 -0.24
CA HIS A 54 12.58 -9.62 -1.35
C HIS A 54 11.67 -8.54 -1.96
N LEU A 55 11.59 -7.36 -1.34
CA LEU A 55 10.83 -6.21 -1.83
C LEU A 55 11.73 -5.25 -2.61
N ILE A 56 12.86 -4.83 -2.03
CA ILE A 56 13.70 -3.77 -2.59
C ILE A 56 14.18 -4.12 -4.01
N GLY A 57 13.96 -3.20 -4.95
CA GLY A 57 14.35 -3.32 -6.35
C GLY A 57 13.44 -4.20 -7.20
N LYS A 58 12.35 -4.74 -6.63
CA LYS A 58 11.39 -5.59 -7.34
C LYS A 58 10.07 -4.88 -7.58
N GLY A 59 9.40 -5.29 -8.66
CA GLY A 59 8.08 -4.79 -9.04
C GLY A 59 6.98 -5.30 -8.10
N ALA A 60 6.06 -4.43 -7.70
CA ALA A 60 4.91 -4.79 -6.89
C ALA A 60 4.06 -5.87 -7.57
N PHE A 61 3.94 -5.80 -8.89
CA PHE A 61 3.23 -6.80 -9.69
C PHE A 61 3.98 -8.14 -9.80
N GLU A 62 5.30 -8.16 -9.69
CA GLU A 62 6.07 -9.41 -9.60
C GLU A 62 5.81 -10.12 -8.27
N ILE A 63 5.77 -9.35 -7.18
CA ILE A 63 5.70 -9.89 -5.81
C ILE A 63 4.27 -10.28 -5.43
N PHE A 64 3.30 -9.43 -5.77
CA PHE A 64 1.90 -9.58 -5.38
C PHE A 64 1.03 -9.88 -6.61
N ASP A 65 1.43 -10.91 -7.37
CA ASP A 65 0.77 -11.31 -8.62
C ASP A 65 -0.75 -11.55 -8.46
N ALA A 66 -1.12 -12.27 -7.40
CA ALA A 66 -2.52 -12.57 -7.08
C ALA A 66 -3.36 -11.32 -6.75
N GLU A 67 -2.72 -10.21 -6.34
CA GLU A 67 -3.39 -8.96 -6.00
C GLU A 67 -3.20 -7.88 -7.08
N LYS A 68 -2.67 -8.22 -8.25
CA LYS A 68 -2.44 -7.26 -9.36
C LYS A 68 -3.65 -6.40 -9.66
N ASP A 69 -4.83 -7.00 -9.82
CA ASP A 69 -6.04 -6.25 -10.16
C ASP A 69 -6.46 -5.26 -9.05
N ARG A 70 -6.27 -5.68 -7.79
CA ARG A 70 -6.50 -4.83 -6.62
C ARG A 70 -5.51 -3.66 -6.59
N PHE A 71 -4.23 -3.93 -6.82
CA PHE A 71 -3.21 -2.90 -6.92
C PHE A 71 -3.48 -1.95 -8.10
N TYR A 72 -3.84 -2.45 -9.27
CA TYR A 72 -4.20 -1.62 -10.43
C TYR A 72 -5.39 -0.71 -10.11
N THR A 73 -6.42 -1.24 -9.46
CA THR A 73 -7.59 -0.47 -9.07
C THR A 73 -7.22 0.61 -8.05
N PHE A 74 -6.45 0.23 -7.04
CA PHE A 74 -5.93 1.13 -6.01
C PHE A 74 -5.07 2.25 -6.62
N PHE A 75 -4.12 1.95 -7.49
CA PHE A 75 -3.28 2.97 -8.13
C PHE A 75 -4.02 3.82 -9.15
N LYS A 76 -5.00 3.26 -9.87
CA LYS A 76 -5.91 4.06 -10.69
C LYS A 76 -6.71 5.03 -9.83
N GLN A 77 -7.18 4.62 -8.66
CA GLN A 77 -7.86 5.52 -7.73
C GLN A 77 -6.91 6.61 -7.25
N ILE A 78 -5.68 6.28 -6.85
CA ILE A 78 -4.67 7.27 -6.44
C ILE A 78 -4.35 8.27 -7.55
N ALA A 79 -4.16 7.81 -8.78
CA ALA A 79 -3.84 8.68 -9.91
C ALA A 79 -4.98 9.64 -10.28
N ASN A 80 -6.23 9.30 -9.93
CA ASN A 80 -7.42 10.09 -10.22
C ASN A 80 -7.97 10.85 -8.99
N ALA A 81 -7.55 10.49 -7.78
CA ALA A 81 -8.08 11.05 -6.55
C ALA A 81 -7.29 12.30 -6.15
N ASP A 82 -8.04 13.39 -5.95
CA ASP A 82 -7.59 14.50 -5.13
C ASP A 82 -7.24 13.91 -3.75
N THR A 83 -6.03 14.16 -3.26
CA THR A 83 -5.34 13.50 -2.12
C THR A 83 -6.10 13.57 -0.78
N ALA A 84 -7.29 14.18 -0.75
CA ALA A 84 -8.08 14.49 0.43
C ALA A 84 -8.81 13.28 1.04
N THR A 85 -9.26 12.29 0.26
CA THR A 85 -10.19 11.28 0.81
C THR A 85 -9.52 10.05 1.42
N GLY A 86 -8.27 9.72 1.04
CA GLY A 86 -7.62 8.48 1.48
C GLY A 86 -8.35 7.23 0.99
N ASN A 87 -7.62 6.24 0.47
CA ASN A 87 -8.25 5.01 0.02
C ASN A 87 -8.29 4.03 1.19
N GLU A 88 -9.50 3.69 1.65
CA GLU A 88 -9.70 2.68 2.68
C GLU A 88 -9.72 1.29 2.04
N ILE A 89 -8.99 0.35 2.63
CA ILE A 89 -8.95 -1.05 2.21
C ILE A 89 -9.18 -1.95 3.42
N PHE A 90 -9.92 -3.04 3.23
CA PHE A 90 -10.00 -4.12 4.21
C PHE A 90 -9.02 -5.22 3.83
N ILE A 91 -8.13 -5.61 4.73
CA ILE A 91 -7.19 -6.71 4.52
C ILE A 91 -7.74 -7.95 5.24
N ASP A 92 -8.16 -8.94 4.47
CA ASP A 92 -8.84 -10.14 4.97
C ASP A 92 -7.95 -10.95 5.91
N GLU A 93 -6.67 -11.12 5.59
CA GLU A 93 -5.71 -11.87 6.39
C GLU A 93 -5.53 -11.26 7.79
N MET A 94 -5.75 -9.95 7.91
CA MET A 94 -5.60 -9.20 9.16
C MET A 94 -6.94 -8.88 9.81
N GLN A 95 -8.06 -9.18 9.13
CA GLN A 95 -9.41 -8.79 9.54
C GLN A 95 -9.50 -7.32 9.98
N SER A 96 -8.80 -6.44 9.25
CA SER A 96 -8.55 -5.06 9.66
C SER A 96 -8.76 -4.07 8.50
N TRP A 97 -9.30 -2.90 8.83
CA TRP A 97 -9.44 -1.78 7.91
C TRP A 97 -8.21 -0.88 7.99
N PHE A 98 -7.68 -0.52 6.83
CA PHE A 98 -6.55 0.40 6.69
C PHE A 98 -6.94 1.58 5.82
N GLN A 99 -6.64 2.78 6.27
CA GLN A 99 -6.56 3.94 5.39
C GLN A 99 -5.17 3.98 4.77
N VAL A 100 -5.11 3.99 3.44
CA VAL A 100 -3.86 4.14 2.70
C VAL A 100 -3.77 5.54 2.13
N ARG A 101 -2.61 6.16 2.33
CA ARG A 101 -2.30 7.50 1.83
C ARG A 101 -1.06 7.46 0.97
N VAL A 102 -1.07 8.32 -0.04
CA VAL A 102 -0.02 8.40 -1.05
C VAL A 102 0.41 9.84 -1.20
N GLU A 103 1.71 10.08 -1.09
CA GLU A 103 2.31 11.38 -1.33
C GLU A 103 3.27 11.27 -2.51
N THR A 104 3.13 12.17 -3.49
CA THR A 104 4.10 12.31 -4.58
C THR A 104 5.32 13.06 -4.07
N VAL A 105 6.46 12.37 -4.00
CA VAL A 105 7.72 12.95 -3.47
C VAL A 105 8.69 13.35 -4.58
N ALA A 106 8.52 12.80 -5.79
CA ALA A 106 9.17 13.24 -7.02
C ALA A 106 8.32 12.85 -8.25
N VAL A 107 8.75 13.23 -9.45
CA VAL A 107 8.00 13.00 -10.71
C VAL A 107 7.54 11.55 -10.88
N ASP A 108 8.39 10.60 -10.55
CA ASP A 108 8.18 9.16 -10.68
C ASP A 108 8.20 8.45 -9.32
N ARG A 109 8.16 9.17 -8.20
CA ARG A 109 8.29 8.56 -6.86
C ARG A 109 7.15 8.93 -5.95
N ILE A 110 6.67 7.89 -5.27
CA ILE A 110 5.61 7.99 -4.28
C ILE A 110 6.04 7.42 -2.94
N LEU A 111 5.37 7.90 -1.91
CA LEU A 111 5.45 7.42 -0.54
C LEU A 111 4.07 6.92 -0.13
N LEU A 112 3.97 5.63 0.18
CA LEU A 112 2.79 4.97 0.71
C LEU A 112 2.89 4.84 2.22
N TYR A 113 1.78 5.09 2.91
CA TYR A 113 1.66 4.74 4.32
C TYR A 113 0.25 4.27 4.68
N PHE A 114 0.20 3.34 5.64
CA PHE A 114 -1.00 2.65 6.06
C PHE A 114 -1.32 3.00 7.50
N SER A 115 -2.55 3.44 7.76
CA SER A 115 -3.07 3.68 9.10
C SER A 115 -4.16 2.67 9.39
N ASP A 116 -4.02 1.89 10.45
CA ASP A 116 -5.09 1.01 10.93
C ASP A 116 -6.24 1.87 11.46
N ILE A 117 -7.39 1.78 10.80
CA ILE A 117 -8.63 2.49 11.15
C ILE A 117 -9.71 1.55 11.69
N THR A 118 -9.38 0.28 11.96
CA THR A 118 -10.34 -0.76 12.36
C THR A 118 -11.15 -0.33 13.58
N ARG A 119 -10.51 0.30 14.57
CA ARG A 119 -11.19 0.81 15.78
C ARG A 119 -12.19 1.92 15.48
N TYR A 120 -11.89 2.79 14.52
CA TYR A 120 -12.81 3.86 14.13
C TYR A 120 -14.03 3.26 13.41
N LYS A 121 -13.81 2.33 12.47
CA LYS A 121 -14.89 1.60 11.78
C LYS A 121 -15.78 0.78 12.72
N LEU A 122 -15.19 0.15 13.74
CA LEU A 122 -15.93 -0.59 14.77
C LEU A 122 -16.85 0.32 15.60
N ASN A 123 -16.40 1.53 15.93
CA ASN A 123 -17.16 2.47 16.73
C ASN A 123 -18.24 3.22 15.92
N ASP A 124 -18.03 3.39 14.61
CA ASP A 124 -18.97 4.09 13.72
C ASP A 124 -20.15 3.20 13.24
N GLY A 125 -20.19 1.92 13.63
CA GLY A 125 -21.35 1.03 13.43
C GLY A 125 -21.50 0.38 12.04
N GLU A 126 -20.50 0.49 11.16
CA GLU A 126 -20.60 0.00 9.76
C GLU A 126 -20.44 -1.52 9.58
N LEU A 127 -20.37 -2.32 10.65
CA LEU A 127 -19.94 -3.73 10.54
C LEU A 127 -21.06 -4.78 10.44
N GLU A 128 -22.34 -4.43 10.59
CA GLU A 128 -23.38 -5.48 10.58
C GLU A 128 -23.81 -5.96 9.18
N THR A 129 -23.46 -5.28 8.08
CA THR A 129 -24.06 -5.63 6.77
C THR A 129 -23.16 -6.47 5.84
N PHE A 130 -21.85 -6.58 6.07
CA PHE A 130 -20.93 -7.24 5.12
C PHE A 130 -20.50 -8.67 5.48
N PHE A 131 -20.54 -9.07 6.75
CA PHE A 131 -20.17 -10.44 7.14
C PHE A 131 -21.21 -11.51 6.74
N THR A 132 -22.43 -11.11 6.36
CA THR A 132 -23.51 -12.05 6.02
C THR A 132 -23.52 -12.46 4.54
N SER A 133 -22.83 -11.75 3.64
CA SER A 133 -22.88 -12.04 2.19
C SER A 133 -21.83 -13.03 1.69
N VAL A 134 -20.75 -13.28 2.44
CA VAL A 134 -19.67 -14.19 1.98
C VAL A 134 -19.93 -15.66 2.35
N SER A 135 -20.85 -15.95 3.28
CA SER A 135 -21.26 -17.33 3.60
C SER A 135 -22.26 -17.96 2.62
N ALA A 136 -22.72 -17.24 1.59
CA ALA A 136 -23.73 -17.74 0.64
C ALA A 136 -23.18 -18.10 -0.75
N CYS A 137 -21.86 -17.99 -0.99
CA CYS A 137 -21.26 -18.35 -2.29
C CYS A 137 -20.42 -19.64 -2.27
N PHE A 138 -20.52 -20.44 -1.21
CA PHE A 138 -19.94 -21.78 -1.15
C PHE A 138 -21.01 -22.83 -0.81
N VAL A 139 -21.89 -23.10 -1.79
CA VAL A 139 -22.50 -24.42 -2.01
C VAL A 139 -22.51 -24.67 -3.52
#